data_AF-A0A7L0XPZ8-F1
#
_entry.id   AF-A0A7L0XPZ8-F1
#
_cell.length_a   1.000
_cell.length_b   1.000
_cell.length_c   1.000
_cell.angle_alpha   90.00
_cell.angle_beta   90.00
_cell.angle_gamma   90.00
#
_symmetry.space_group_name_H-M   'P 1'
#
loop_
_entity.id
_entity.type
_entity.pdbx_description
1 polymer ?
#
loop_
_entity_poly.entity_id
_entity_poly.type
_entity_poly.pdbx_seq_one_letter_code
_entity_poly.pdbx_strand_id
1 'polypeptide(L)'
;QVSPALRTPRTPVWLCGGPGRCGGPGRIGVLFGTDSRLLSHWRAERLFHLYFYSGRREQSRTARLAIDTHSRHWEEAPSEDACSPGKRCPALEMAIRTKWAGATVSWSGTGPFS
;
A
#
# COMPACT_ATOMS: atom_id res chain seq x y z
N GLN A 1 7.61 -5.28 29.84
CA GLN A 1 6.81 -4.09 30.20
C GLN A 1 6.28 -3.47 28.92
N VAL A 2 4.97 -3.52 28.69
CA VAL A 2 4.30 -2.84 27.56
C VAL A 2 3.51 -1.69 28.19
N SER A 3 3.77 -0.46 27.79
CA SER A 3 3.08 0.71 28.34
C SER A 3 1.57 0.62 28.05
N PRO A 4 0.68 0.75 29.05
CA PRO A 4 -0.79 0.75 28.87
C PRO A 4 -1.30 1.85 27.93
N ALA A 5 -0.46 2.83 27.62
CA ALA A 5 -0.73 3.93 26.70
C ALA A 5 -0.57 3.58 25.21
N LEU A 6 -0.08 2.38 24.86
CA LEU A 6 -0.07 1.91 23.46
C LEU A 6 -1.47 1.43 23.08
N ARG A 7 -2.39 2.38 22.93
CA ARG A 7 -3.73 2.11 22.42
C ARG A 7 -3.61 1.47 21.04
N THR A 8 -4.34 0.39 20.81
CA THR A 8 -4.52 -0.16 19.47
C THR A 8 -4.94 0.95 18.52
N PRO A 9 -4.26 1.13 17.38
CA PRO A 9 -4.64 2.14 16.39
C PRO A 9 -6.11 2.01 16.02
N ARG A 10 -6.86 3.12 16.08
CA ARG A 10 -8.29 3.14 15.70
C ARG A 10 -8.50 2.93 14.21
N THR A 11 -7.50 3.30 13.41
CA THR A 11 -7.49 3.10 11.97
C THR A 11 -6.47 2.04 11.61
N PRO A 12 -6.69 1.34 10.49
CA PRO A 12 -5.80 0.26 10.10
C PRO A 12 -4.46 0.82 9.63
N VAL A 13 -3.38 0.25 10.16
CA VAL A 13 -1.99 0.63 9.88
C VAL A 13 -1.16 -0.63 9.73
N TRP A 14 -0.24 -0.60 8.77
CA TRP A 14 0.67 -1.68 8.44
C TRP A 14 2.09 -1.12 8.30
N LEU A 15 3.06 -1.93 8.71
CA LEU A 15 4.45 -1.71 8.35
C LEU A 15 4.73 -2.46 7.04
N CYS A 16 5.31 -1.77 6.08
CA CYS A 16 5.65 -2.31 4.78
C CYS A 16 7.17 -2.35 4.65
N GLY A 17 7.75 -3.53 4.75
CA GLY A 17 9.18 -3.75 4.54
C GLY A 17 9.45 -4.32 3.15
N GLY A 18 10.43 -3.75 2.45
CA GLY A 18 11.00 -4.35 1.24
C GLY A 18 12.37 -4.97 1.53
N PRO A 19 12.81 -6.00 0.77
CA PRO A 19 14.19 -6.47 0.84
C PRO A 19 15.14 -5.28 0.53
N GLY A 20 16.26 -5.21 1.26
CA GLY A 20 17.27 -4.19 1.01
C GLY A 20 17.93 -4.36 -0.36
N ARG A 21 18.50 -3.29 -0.91
CA ARG A 21 19.28 -3.38 -2.15
C ARG A 21 20.66 -3.94 -1.83
N CYS A 22 21.10 -4.97 -2.57
CA CYS A 22 22.47 -5.50 -2.58
C CYS A 22 23.08 -5.74 -1.18
N GLY A 23 22.34 -6.41 -0.27
CA GLY A 23 22.84 -6.73 1.08
C GLY A 23 22.76 -5.58 2.10
N GLY A 24 22.27 -4.40 1.71
CA GLY A 24 21.96 -3.31 2.63
C GLY A 24 20.70 -3.59 3.47
N PRO A 25 20.48 -2.81 4.55
CA PRO A 25 19.28 -2.96 5.38
C PRO A 25 18.01 -2.70 4.57
N GLY A 26 16.99 -3.53 4.82
CA GLY A 26 15.65 -3.32 4.30
C GLY A 26 15.07 -2.00 4.82
N ARG A 27 14.19 -1.38 4.02
CA ARG A 27 13.54 -0.13 4.41
C ARG A 27 12.11 -0.43 4.83
N ILE A 28 11.68 0.23 5.90
CA ILE A 28 10.32 0.13 6.44
C ILE A 28 9.58 1.41 6.08
N GLY A 29 8.45 1.26 5.41
CA GLY A 29 7.43 2.29 5.25
C GLY A 29 6.20 1.99 6.08
N VAL A 30 5.28 2.93 6.12
CA VAL A 30 3.98 2.81 6.78
C VAL A 30 2.88 2.94 5.74
N LEU A 31 1.96 1.98 5.71
CA LEU A 31 0.73 2.04 4.93
C LEU A 31 -0.43 2.16 5.91
N PHE A 32 -1.37 3.07 5.68
CA PHE A 32 -2.49 3.25 6.59
C PHE A 32 -3.76 3.70 5.88
N GLY A 33 -4.89 3.33 6.45
CA GLY A 33 -6.20 3.88 6.12
C GLY A 33 -6.60 4.99 7.08
N THR A 34 -7.56 5.81 6.67
CA THR A 34 -8.16 6.86 7.52
C THR A 34 -9.57 6.50 7.99
N ASP A 35 -10.22 5.51 7.37
CA ASP A 35 -11.52 4.99 7.81
C ASP A 35 -11.32 3.81 8.78
N SER A 36 -11.79 3.95 10.02
CA SER A 36 -11.73 2.89 11.03
C SER A 36 -12.60 1.67 10.69
N ARG A 37 -13.55 1.82 9.76
CA ARG A 37 -14.45 0.75 9.32
C ARG A 37 -13.85 -0.10 8.19
N LEU A 38 -12.71 0.29 7.64
CA LEU A 38 -12.14 -0.31 6.43
C LEU A 38 -11.98 -1.84 6.53
N LEU A 39 -11.67 -2.36 7.72
CA LEU A 39 -11.47 -3.80 7.94
C LEU A 39 -12.65 -4.50 8.63
N SER A 40 -13.69 -3.76 8.99
CA SER A 40 -14.84 -4.28 9.75
C SER A 40 -16.17 -4.14 9.01
N HIS A 41 -16.19 -3.40 7.90
CA HIS A 41 -17.39 -3.15 7.13
C HIS A 41 -17.14 -3.43 5.65
N TRP A 42 -17.75 -4.50 5.13
CA TRP A 42 -17.57 -4.96 3.75
C TRP A 42 -17.73 -3.85 2.71
N ARG A 43 -18.71 -2.94 2.88
CA ARG A 43 -18.91 -1.81 1.94
C ARG A 43 -17.76 -0.81 1.94
N ALA A 44 -17.14 -0.57 3.09
CA ALA A 44 -15.97 0.32 3.19
C ALA A 44 -14.73 -0.34 2.57
N GLU A 45 -14.68 -1.67 2.56
CA GLU A 45 -13.61 -2.46 1.95
C GLU A 45 -13.75 -2.63 0.42
N ARG A 46 -14.83 -2.13 -0.20
CA ARG A 46 -15.02 -2.23 -1.66
C ARG A 46 -14.18 -1.23 -2.45
N LEU A 47 -14.22 0.04 -2.02
CA LEU A 47 -13.51 1.13 -2.68
C LEU A 47 -13.05 2.12 -1.61
N PHE A 48 -11.74 2.28 -1.47
CA PHE A 48 -11.17 3.08 -0.40
C PHE A 48 -9.80 3.64 -0.78
N HIS A 49 -9.28 4.50 0.08
CA HIS A 49 -7.93 5.04 -0.06
C HIS A 49 -7.01 4.52 1.03
N LEU A 50 -5.78 4.20 0.62
CA LEU A 50 -4.65 4.01 1.53
C LEU A 50 -3.62 5.11 1.30
N TYR A 51 -2.84 5.38 2.34
CA TYR A 51 -1.77 6.35 2.34
C TYR A 51 -0.48 5.64 2.64
N PHE A 52 0.54 5.88 1.82
CA PHE A 52 1.86 5.28 1.98
C PHE A 52 2.89 6.34 2.35
N TYR A 53 3.69 6.05 3.36
CA TYR A 53 4.82 6.87 3.77
C TYR A 53 6.08 6.00 3.80
N SER A 54 7.04 6.32 2.93
CA SER A 54 8.29 5.58 2.74
C SER A 54 9.42 6.04 3.65
N GLY A 55 9.26 7.18 4.34
CA GLY A 55 10.32 7.80 5.14
C GLY A 55 11.44 8.45 4.32
N ARG A 56 11.30 8.53 2.99
CA ARG A 56 12.31 9.08 2.09
C ARG A 56 12.17 10.58 1.90
N ARG A 57 13.30 11.28 1.78
CA ARG A 57 13.31 12.73 1.46
C ARG A 57 12.71 13.03 0.09
N GLU A 58 12.84 12.09 -0.84
CA GLU A 58 12.28 12.21 -2.20
C GLU A 58 10.74 12.17 -2.22
N GLN A 59 10.11 11.66 -1.16
CA GLN A 59 8.66 11.70 -1.01
C GLN A 59 8.19 13.08 -0.56
N SER A 60 8.15 14.01 -1.53
CA SER A 60 7.70 15.38 -1.32
C SER A 60 6.18 15.56 -1.38
N ARG A 61 5.44 14.52 -1.78
CA ARG A 61 3.97 14.52 -1.92
C ARG A 61 3.36 13.32 -1.21
N THR A 62 2.14 13.51 -0.71
CA THR A 62 1.34 12.44 -0.10
C THR A 62 1.08 11.34 -1.13
N ALA A 63 1.56 10.12 -0.86
CA ALA A 63 1.23 8.97 -1.69
C ALA A 63 -0.18 8.48 -1.35
N ARG A 64 -1.16 8.79 -2.20
CA ARG A 64 -2.54 8.34 -2.02
C ARG A 64 -2.88 7.26 -3.04
N LEU A 65 -3.15 6.07 -2.56
CA LEU A 65 -3.51 4.91 -3.37
C LEU A 65 -5.03 4.70 -3.30
N ALA A 66 -5.69 4.68 -4.46
CA ALA A 66 -7.08 4.24 -4.57
C ALA A 66 -7.09 2.72 -4.77
N ILE A 67 -7.84 2.02 -3.93
CA ILE A 67 -7.96 0.56 -3.91
C ILE A 67 -9.40 0.20 -4.27
N ASP A 68 -9.58 -0.56 -5.33
CA ASP A 68 -10.86 -1.16 -5.73
C ASP A 68 -10.74 -2.68 -5.65
N THR A 69 -11.49 -3.29 -4.74
CA THR A 69 -11.47 -4.75 -4.50
C THR A 69 -12.54 -5.49 -5.30
N HIS A 70 -13.38 -4.78 -6.05
CA HIS A 70 -14.49 -5.33 -6.82
C HIS A 70 -14.26 -5.21 -8.34
N SER A 71 -13.21 -4.53 -8.77
CA SER A 71 -12.78 -4.49 -10.16
C SER A 71 -12.47 -5.91 -10.67
N ARG A 72 -13.07 -6.32 -11.80
CA ARG A 72 -12.84 -7.63 -12.42
C ARG A 72 -11.59 -7.70 -13.31
N HIS A 73 -10.71 -6.70 -13.27
CA HIS A 73 -9.54 -6.60 -14.15
C HIS A 73 -8.50 -7.72 -13.90
N TRP A 74 -8.63 -8.55 -12.87
CA TRP A 74 -7.66 -9.63 -12.63
C TRP A 74 -7.58 -10.67 -13.78
N GLU A 75 -8.56 -10.74 -14.69
CA GLU A 75 -8.52 -11.57 -15.90
C GLU A 75 -7.60 -11.01 -17.01
N GLU A 76 -7.27 -9.71 -16.97
CA GLU A 76 -6.32 -9.12 -17.90
C GLU A 76 -4.92 -9.28 -17.31
N ALA A 77 -4.11 -10.12 -17.97
CA ALA A 77 -2.73 -10.39 -17.61
C ALA A 77 -2.00 -9.08 -17.24
N PRO A 78 -1.14 -9.06 -16.21
CA PRO A 78 -0.40 -7.87 -15.85
C PRO A 78 0.36 -7.38 -17.08
N SER A 79 -0.09 -6.24 -17.64
CA SER A 79 0.56 -5.62 -18.78
C SER A 79 2.07 -5.58 -18.54
N GLU A 80 2.84 -6.09 -19.50
CA GLU A 80 4.31 -6.25 -19.40
C GLU A 80 5.02 -4.92 -19.10
N ASP A 81 4.35 -3.78 -19.33
CA ASP A 81 4.77 -2.42 -18.93
C ASP A 81 4.78 -2.17 -17.41
N ALA A 82 4.26 -3.09 -16.60
CA ALA A 82 4.36 -3.03 -15.14
C ALA A 82 5.74 -3.38 -14.61
N CYS A 83 6.60 -3.98 -15.44
CA CYS A 83 7.93 -4.45 -15.09
C CYS A 83 9.04 -3.60 -15.75
N SER A 84 8.76 -2.34 -16.12
CA SER A 84 9.84 -1.44 -16.56
C SER A 84 10.77 -1.10 -15.38
N PRO A 85 12.09 -1.20 -15.54
CA PRO A 85 13.05 -0.88 -14.48
C PRO A 85 13.00 0.63 -14.18
N GLY A 86 12.23 1.01 -13.16
CA GLY A 86 12.06 2.42 -12.75
C GLY A 86 10.61 2.88 -12.56
N LYS A 87 9.62 2.04 -12.88
CA LYS A 87 8.20 2.35 -12.65
C LYS A 87 7.55 1.24 -11.83
N ARG A 88 6.81 1.66 -10.80
CA ARG A 88 5.96 0.85 -9.90
C ARG A 88 6.77 0.27 -8.76
N CYS A 89 6.24 0.36 -7.54
CA CYS A 89 6.76 -0.35 -6.37
C CYS A 89 6.01 -1.68 -6.34
N PRO A 90 6.42 -2.71 -7.11
CA PRO A 90 5.58 -3.88 -7.33
C PRO A 90 5.38 -4.62 -6.01
N ALA A 91 6.37 -4.58 -5.12
CA ALA A 91 6.29 -5.17 -3.79
C ALA A 91 5.15 -4.60 -2.92
N LEU A 92 4.89 -3.28 -2.96
CA LEU A 92 3.82 -2.68 -2.15
C LEU A 92 2.44 -3.05 -2.72
N GLU A 93 2.27 -2.96 -4.03
CA GLU A 93 1.02 -3.36 -4.69
C GLU A 93 0.74 -4.85 -4.47
N MET A 94 1.77 -5.70 -4.57
CA MET A 94 1.66 -7.12 -4.28
C MET A 94 1.29 -7.37 -2.81
N ALA A 95 1.90 -6.65 -1.85
CA ALA A 95 1.55 -6.74 -0.45
C ALA A 95 0.11 -6.27 -0.15
N ILE A 96 -0.41 -5.29 -0.89
CA ILE A 96 -1.83 -4.91 -0.81
C ILE A 96 -2.70 -6.07 -1.31
N ARG A 97 -2.32 -6.69 -2.43
CA ARG A 97 -3.07 -7.80 -3.04
C ARG A 97 -3.03 -9.11 -2.25
N THR A 98 -2.07 -9.31 -1.35
CA THR A 98 -2.12 -10.45 -0.42
C THR A 98 -3.25 -10.28 0.60
N LYS A 99 -3.60 -9.04 0.97
CA LYS A 99 -4.74 -8.75 1.84
C LYS A 99 -6.06 -8.65 1.07
N TRP A 100 -6.06 -7.94 -0.06
CA TRP A 100 -7.23 -7.77 -0.92
C TRP A 100 -6.98 -8.41 -2.28
N ALA A 101 -7.23 -9.71 -2.37
CA ALA A 101 -7.00 -10.47 -3.60
C ALA A 101 -7.76 -9.85 -4.78
N GLY A 102 -7.07 -9.69 -5.91
CA GLY A 102 -7.65 -9.12 -7.14
C GLY A 102 -7.84 -7.60 -7.13
N ALA A 103 -7.41 -6.89 -6.08
CA ALA A 103 -7.60 -5.44 -6.02
C ALA A 103 -6.80 -4.68 -7.08
N THR A 104 -7.45 -3.71 -7.71
CA THR A 104 -6.79 -2.69 -8.53
C THR A 104 -6.22 -1.61 -7.63
N VAL A 105 -4.98 -1.20 -7.91
CA VAL A 105 -4.25 -0.19 -7.14
C VAL A 105 -3.88 0.96 -8.07
N SER A 106 -4.35 2.17 -7.77
CA SER A 106 -4.05 3.38 -8.53
C SER A 106 -3.39 4.43 -7.66
N TRP A 107 -2.24 4.96 -8.07
CA TRP A 107 -1.46 5.90 -7.27
C TRP A 107 -1.92 7.38 -7.36
N SER A 108 -3.15 7.65 -7.81
CA SER A 108 -3.76 8.99 -7.83
C SER A 108 -2.87 10.11 -8.41
N GLY A 109 -2.02 9.82 -9.39
CA GLY A 109 -1.10 10.80 -10.01
C GLY A 109 0.18 11.09 -9.22
N THR A 110 0.37 10.52 -8.03
CA THR A 110 1.69 10.41 -7.40
C THR A 110 2.41 9.21 -8.00
N GLY A 111 3.49 9.41 -8.74
CA GLY A 111 4.31 8.29 -9.18
C GLY A 111 4.80 7.46 -7.98
N PRO A 112 5.03 6.15 -8.16
CA PRO A 112 5.67 5.31 -7.15
C PRO A 112 7.04 5.88 -6.82
N PHE A 113 7.36 6.03 -5.53
CA PHE A 113 8.62 6.62 -5.10
C PHE A 113 9.75 5.59 -5.27
N SER A 114 10.62 5.82 -6.27
CA SER A 114 11.72 4.96 -6.71
C SER A 114 12.87 4.88 -5.73
#